data_AF-A0A3C2DY11-F1
#
_entry.id   AF-A0A3C2DY11-F1
#
_cell.length_a   1.000
_cell.length_b   1.000
_cell.length_c   1.000
_cell.angle_alpha   90.00
_cell.angle_beta   90.00
_cell.angle_gamma   90.00
#
_symmetry.space_group_name_H-M   'P 1'
#
loop_
_entity.id
_entity.type
_entity.pdbx_description
1 polymer ?
#
loop_
_entity_poly.entity_id
_entity_poly.type
_entity_poly.pdbx_seq_one_letter_code
_entity_poly.pdbx_strand_id
1 'polypeptide(L)' 'GEGGHGTHKAPTAPGFTCPMHPEVHQGGPGTCPECGMTLEPETVPAKDAPNPELVDMTRRFWIGG' A
#
# COMPACT_ATOMS: atom_id res chain seq x y z
N GLY A 1 20.19 -27.78 -9.37
CA GLY A 1 18.73 -27.64 -9.28
C GLY A 1 18.47 -26.49 -8.36
N GLU A 2 18.08 -25.34 -8.90
CA GLU A 2 17.86 -24.06 -8.19
C GLU A 2 17.06 -23.21 -9.20
N GLY A 3 15.98 -22.49 -8.94
CA GLY A 3 15.12 -22.24 -7.79
C GLY A 3 13.82 -21.65 -8.36
N GLY A 4 12.68 -21.96 -7.73
CA GLY A 4 11.34 -21.85 -8.30
C GLY A 4 10.90 -20.46 -8.75
N HIS A 5 10.06 -20.48 -9.79
CA HIS A 5 9.23 -19.36 -10.20
C HIS A 5 8.29 -18.99 -9.05
N GLY A 6 8.59 -17.89 -8.35
CA GLY A 6 7.64 -17.24 -7.47
C GLY A 6 6.57 -16.59 -8.34
N THR A 7 5.43 -17.25 -8.49
CA THR A 7 4.24 -16.64 -9.08
C THR A 7 3.82 -15.46 -8.23
N HIS A 8 4.24 -14.26 -8.62
CA HIS A 8 3.72 -13.01 -8.10
C HIS A 8 2.23 -13.01 -8.35
N LYS A 9 1.43 -13.32 -7.33
CA LYS A 9 -0.01 -13.11 -7.39
C LYS A 9 -0.18 -11.60 -7.57
N ALA A 10 -0.66 -11.20 -8.75
CA ALA A 10 -0.95 -9.82 -9.05
C ALA A 10 -1.72 -9.23 -7.86
N PRO A 11 -1.35 -8.03 -7.36
CA PRO A 11 -2.08 -7.42 -6.27
C PRO A 11 -3.55 -7.37 -6.70
N THR A 12 -4.40 -8.00 -5.90
CA THR A 12 -5.86 -7.82 -6.05
C THR A 12 -6.07 -6.32 -6.12
N ALA A 13 -6.82 -5.84 -7.12
CA ALA A 13 -7.01 -4.41 -7.31
C ALA A 13 -7.34 -3.78 -5.94
N PRO A 14 -6.61 -2.72 -5.53
CA PRO A 14 -6.88 -2.07 -4.25
C PRO A 14 -8.36 -1.73 -4.24
N GLY A 15 -9.09 -2.16 -3.20
CA GLY A 15 -10.35 -1.50 -2.93
C GLY A 15 -10.07 -0.06 -2.48
N PHE A 16 -11.07 0.79 -2.54
CA PHE A 16 -10.97 2.20 -2.26
C PHE A 16 -12.02 2.56 -1.22
N THR A 17 -11.62 3.29 -0.17
CA THR A 17 -12.50 3.69 0.94
C THR A 17 -12.55 5.21 1.08
N CYS A 18 -13.66 5.76 1.58
CA CYS A 18 -13.78 7.20 1.80
C CYS A 18 -13.17 7.58 3.16
N PRO A 19 -12.27 8.59 3.24
CA PRO A 19 -11.66 9.00 4.50
C PRO A 19 -12.65 9.55 5.54
N MET A 20 -13.83 9.99 5.11
CA MET A 20 -14.90 10.52 5.98
C MET A 20 -16.07 9.54 6.17
N HIS A 21 -16.24 8.58 5.25
CA HIS A 21 -17.32 7.60 5.26
C HIS A 21 -16.71 6.20 5.11
N PRO A 22 -16.14 5.62 6.17
CA PRO A 22 -15.42 4.35 6.09
C PRO A 22 -16.31 3.16 5.69
N GLU A 23 -17.63 3.33 5.70
CA GLU A 23 -18.60 2.34 5.22
C GLU A 23 -18.66 2.29 3.67
N VAL A 24 -18.18 3.32 2.99
CA VAL A 24 -18.15 3.42 1.53
C VAL A 24 -16.90 2.75 1.00
N HIS A 25 -17.05 1.52 0.51
CA HIS A 25 -16.00 0.75 -0.17
C HIS A 25 -16.33 0.60 -1.66
N GLN A 26 -15.36 0.88 -2.53
CA GLN A 26 -15.48 0.74 -3.98
C GLN A 26 -14.35 -0.10 -4.57
N GLY A 27 -14.63 -0.80 -5.67
CA GLY A 27 -13.63 -1.61 -6.36
C GLY A 27 -12.66 -0.83 -7.25
N GLY A 28 -12.71 0.50 -7.24
CA GLY A 28 -11.92 1.34 -8.14
C GLY A 28 -11.81 2.79 -7.68
N PRO A 29 -10.88 3.56 -8.28
CA PRO A 29 -10.68 4.95 -7.92
C PRO A 29 -11.91 5.78 -8.32
N GLY A 30 -12.25 6.75 -7.48
CA GLY A 30 -13.44 7.58 -7.71
C GLY A 30 -13.71 8.52 -6.56
N THR A 31 -14.96 8.96 -6.48
CA THR A 31 -15.43 9.94 -5.51
C THR A 31 -16.54 9.32 -4.67
N CYS A 32 -16.54 9.61 -3.37
CA CYS A 32 -17.56 9.16 -2.43
C CYS A 32 -18.95 9.75 -2.80
N PRO A 33 -20.00 8.92 -2.94
CA PRO A 33 -21.34 9.39 -3.26
C PRO A 33 -22.01 10.12 -2.09
N GLU A 34 -21.57 9.89 -0.85
CA GLU A 34 -22.15 10.51 0.35
C GLU A 34 -21.68 11.97 0.51
N CYS A 35 -20.40 12.25 0.21
CA CYS A 35 -19.80 13.57 0.50
C CYS A 35 -18.99 14.20 -0.63
N GLY A 36 -18.77 13.50 -1.74
CA GLY A 36 -18.04 14.05 -2.88
C GLY A 36 -16.51 14.12 -2.70
N MET A 37 -15.92 13.50 -1.67
CA MET A 37 -14.45 13.41 -1.54
C MET A 37 -13.86 12.25 -2.34
N THR A 38 -12.61 12.39 -2.78
CA THR A 38 -11.85 11.32 -3.45
C THR A 38 -11.67 10.12 -2.51
N LEU A 39 -11.83 8.91 -3.03
CA LEU A 39 -11.60 7.68 -2.30
C LEU A 39 -10.10 7.34 -2.26
N GLU A 40 -9.66 6.80 -1.12
CA GLU A 40 -8.27 6.43 -0.87
C GLU A 40 -8.10 4.91 -0.95
N PRO A 41 -7.01 4.38 -1.55
CA PRO A 41 -6.83 2.94 -1.68
C PRO A 41 -6.65 2.27 -0.31
N GLU A 42 -7.43 1.23 -0.04
CA GLU A 42 -7.42 0.50 1.23
C GLU A 42 -6.21 -0.42 1.37
N THR A 43 -5.65 -0.89 0.26
CA THR A 43 -4.37 -1.59 0.27
C THR A 43 -3.26 -0.58 0.07
N VAL A 44 -2.42 -0.43 1.09
CA VAL A 44 -1.13 0.25 0.97
C VAL A 44 -0.41 -0.36 -0.22
N PRO A 45 0.09 0.42 -1.20
CA PRO A 45 0.87 -0.16 -2.29
C PRO A 45 2.00 -0.93 -1.63
N ALA A 46 2.03 -2.24 -1.86
CA ALA A 46 3.07 -3.10 -1.35
C ALA A 46 4.39 -2.52 -1.88
N LYS A 47 5.10 -1.80 -1.01
CA LYS A 47 6.44 -1.31 -1.27
C LYS A 47 7.34 -2.52 -1.16
N ASP A 48 7.30 -3.38 -2.17
CA ASP A 48 8.22 -4.50 -2.35
C ASP A 48 9.57 -3.96 -2.86
N ALA A 49 10.14 -3.02 -2.09
CA ALA A 49 11.53 -2.63 -2.12
C ALA A 49 11.79 -1.87 -0.81
N PRO A 50 12.68 -2.33 0.08
CA PRO A 50 13.08 -1.54 1.23
C PRO A 50 13.66 -0.22 0.70
N ASN A 51 13.04 0.91 1.07
CA ASN A 51 13.52 2.23 0.66
C ASN A 51 14.96 2.41 1.17
N PRO A 52 15.96 2.61 0.30
CA PRO A 52 17.37 2.69 0.70
C PRO A 52 17.63 3.78 1.75
N GLU A 53 16.88 4.89 1.70
CA GLU A 53 16.95 5.96 2.71
C GLU A 53 16.50 5.46 4.09
N LEU A 54 15.42 4.67 4.17
CA LEU A 54 14.94 4.09 5.43
C LEU A 54 15.94 3.07 5.99
N VAL A 55 16.61 2.31 5.12
CA VAL A 55 17.63 1.34 5.53
C VAL A 55 18.85 2.04 6.12
N ASP A 56 19.32 3.12 5.49
CA ASP A 56 20.46 3.91 5.99
C ASP A 56 20.12 4.59 7.32
N MET A 57 18.95 5.22 7.44
CA MET A 57 18.49 5.84 8.70
C MET A 57 18.39 4.81 9.84
N THR A 58 17.86 3.62 9.55
CA THR A 58 17.77 2.53 10.53
C THR A 58 19.16 2.08 10.96
N ARG A 59 20.09 1.83 10.02
CA ARG A 59 21.46 1.40 10.35
C ARG A 59 22.18 2.39 11.27
N ARG A 60 22.05 3.70 11.02
CA ARG A 60 22.67 4.74 11.85
C ARG A 60 22.14 4.73 13.29
N PHE A 61 20.83 4.51 13.46
CA PHE A 61 20.21 4.43 14.78
C PHE A 61 20.72 3.23 15.60
N TRP A 62 21.01 2.09 14.96
CA TRP A 62 21.48 0.87 15.65
C TRP A 62 23.00 0.83 15.91
N ILE A 63 23.81 1.49 15.08
CA ILE A 63 25.28 1.49 15.23
C ILE A 63 25.75 2.58 16.20
N GLY A 64 24.96 3.65 16.37
CA GLY A 64 25.28 4.78 17.24
C GLY A 64 24.63 4.77 18.63
N GLY A 65 23.89 3.71 18.99
CA GLY A 65 23.22 3.52 20.28
C GLY A 65 24.02 2.67 21.27
#